data_AF-J7RU37-F1
#
_entry.id   AF-J7RU37-F1
#
_cell.length_a   1.000
_cell.length_b   1.000
_cell.length_c   1.000
_cell.angle_alpha   90.00
_cell.angle_beta   90.00
_cell.angle_gamma   90.00
#
_symmetry.space_group_name_H-M   'P 1'
#
loop_
_entity.id
_entity.type
_entity.pdbx_description
1 polymer ?
#
loop_
_entity_poly.entity_id
_entity_poly.type
_entity_poly.pdbx_seq_one_letter_code
_entity_poly.pdbx_strand_id
1 'polypeptide(L)'
;MGVQHEVQFETVYMKTKLTSLDQEYFVISKWKSCVQLSTKPEPNTLILPPRSPNCLKKNPNLLQISFHFHGIAAKCELNIFELFKRSVVFWEEILQFACSVSHQEKTGSIELLLTCKLWPSKKIDNLLEAPLSYDSHNLETLQIGYLEKLSTEVEFLKDANLIFPEAELIEQFNEYLGSLIISQLEFRYPLVFSSLVRRRLSLQERFLPSVSYSLTDSSKLLPHLVQMISKDRTATTVYQLLKNTKCKLSFDIMRKGTD
;
A
#
# COMPACT_ATOMS: atom_id res chain seq x y z
N MET A 1 -20.35 -0.45 16.98
CA MET A 1 -19.70 0.50 16.03
C MET A 1 -18.33 0.78 16.60
N GLY A 2 -17.27 0.29 15.96
CA GLY A 2 -15.89 0.47 16.44
C GLY A 2 -15.43 1.91 16.21
N VAL A 3 -14.59 2.44 17.10
CA VAL A 3 -13.94 3.74 16.91
C VAL A 3 -12.91 3.58 15.80
N GLN A 4 -13.13 4.28 14.67
CA GLN A 4 -12.14 4.34 13.59
C GLN A 4 -11.05 5.34 13.97
N HIS A 5 -9.80 4.93 13.79
CA HIS A 5 -8.63 5.77 14.06
C HIS A 5 -8.03 6.23 12.75
N GLU A 6 -7.89 7.54 12.60
CA GLU A 6 -7.34 8.16 11.41
C GLU A 6 -5.91 8.65 11.67
N VAL A 7 -4.98 8.29 10.78
CA VAL A 7 -3.60 8.76 10.78
C VAL A 7 -3.36 9.51 9.47
N GLN A 8 -3.33 10.83 9.56
CA GLN A 8 -3.00 11.69 8.43
C GLN A 8 -1.49 11.85 8.31
N PHE A 9 -0.97 11.74 7.09
CA PHE A 9 0.41 12.09 6.78
C PHE A 9 0.51 13.56 6.40
N GLU A 10 1.72 14.11 6.51
CA GLU A 10 2.00 15.47 6.08
C GLU A 10 1.66 15.65 4.60
N THR A 11 1.07 16.80 4.26
CA THR A 11 0.80 17.14 2.87
C THR A 11 2.12 17.45 2.18
N VAL A 12 2.38 16.79 1.05
CA VAL A 12 3.61 16.97 0.28
C VAL A 12 3.31 17.76 -0.98
N TYR A 13 4.18 18.71 -1.29
CA TYR A 13 4.15 19.46 -2.54
C TYR A 13 5.40 19.13 -3.34
N MET A 14 5.22 18.76 -4.60
CA MET A 14 6.34 18.49 -5.51
C MET A 14 6.30 19.48 -6.66
N LYS A 15 7.49 19.89 -7.11
CA LYS A 15 7.68 20.82 -8.22
C LYS A 15 8.76 20.27 -9.14
N THR A 16 8.38 19.95 -10.37
CA THR A 16 9.33 19.53 -11.42
C THR A 16 9.48 20.64 -12.43
N LYS A 17 10.72 21.04 -12.70
CA LYS A 17 11.07 22.03 -13.73
C LYS A 17 11.18 21.34 -15.08
N LEU A 18 10.55 21.93 -16.08
CA LEU A 18 10.64 21.55 -17.48
C LEU A 18 11.38 22.65 -18.23
N THR A 19 12.32 22.26 -19.06
CA THR A 19 13.00 23.15 -19.99
C THR A 19 12.67 22.70 -21.40
N SER A 20 11.94 23.55 -22.12
CA SER A 20 11.66 23.35 -23.54
C SER A 20 11.83 24.69 -24.25
N LEU A 21 12.67 24.73 -25.29
CA LEU A 21 12.81 25.87 -26.21
C LEU A 21 12.92 27.23 -25.47
N ASP A 22 13.89 27.33 -24.54
CA ASP A 22 14.20 28.54 -23.73
C ASP A 22 13.10 29.05 -22.79
N GLN A 23 12.01 28.29 -22.59
CA GLN A 23 10.98 28.59 -21.58
C GLN A 23 11.03 27.59 -20.42
N GLU A 24 10.91 28.12 -19.21
CA GLU A 24 10.84 27.34 -17.97
C GLU A 24 9.39 27.14 -17.57
N TYR A 25 9.02 25.88 -17.40
CA TYR A 25 7.69 25.52 -16.96
C TYR A 25 7.75 24.62 -15.73
N PHE A 26 6.65 24.57 -14.99
CA PHE A 26 6.60 23.81 -13.75
C PHE A 26 5.36 22.94 -13.70
N VAL A 27 5.56 21.67 -13.33
CA VAL A 27 4.47 20.79 -12.86
C VAL A 27 4.47 20.84 -11.35
N ILE A 28 3.37 21.30 -10.77
CA ILE A 28 3.18 21.31 -9.32
C ILE A 28 2.16 20.24 -8.98
N SER A 29 2.48 19.40 -8.01
CA SER A 29 1.54 18.42 -7.47
C SER A 29 1.44 18.53 -5.96
N LYS A 30 0.24 18.24 -5.46
CA LYS A 30 -0.08 18.25 -4.04
C LYS A 30 -0.63 16.88 -3.68
N TRP A 31 -0.03 16.26 -2.67
CA TRP A 31 -0.30 14.90 -2.25
C TRP A 31 -0.79 14.90 -0.81
N LYS A 32 -1.93 14.26 -0.59
CA LYS A 32 -2.50 14.05 0.74
C LYS A 32 -2.76 12.58 0.94
N SER A 33 -2.18 11.98 1.97
CA SER A 33 -2.38 10.57 2.29
C SER A 33 -2.90 10.38 3.70
N CYS A 34 -3.82 9.43 3.87
CA CYS A 34 -4.47 9.15 5.14
C CYS A 34 -4.72 7.65 5.30
N VAL A 35 -4.43 7.12 6.49
CA VAL A 35 -4.71 5.74 6.87
C VAL A 35 -5.83 5.69 7.90
N GLN A 36 -6.80 4.81 7.66
CA GLN A 36 -7.86 4.46 8.59
C GLN A 36 -7.60 3.08 9.18
N LEU A 37 -7.64 3.00 10.51
CA LEU A 37 -7.41 1.79 11.29
C LEU A 37 -8.64 1.45 12.14
N SER A 38 -8.90 0.15 12.30
CA SER A 38 -9.97 -0.35 13.17
C SER A 38 -9.65 -0.24 14.66
N THR A 39 -8.37 -0.07 15.00
CA THR A 39 -7.85 -0.01 16.37
C THR A 39 -6.65 0.93 16.43
N LYS A 40 -6.38 1.48 17.62
CA LYS A 40 -5.19 2.30 17.84
C LYS A 40 -3.93 1.43 17.74
N PRO A 41 -2.88 1.88 17.04
CA PRO A 41 -1.63 1.12 16.97
C PRO A 41 -0.90 1.20 18.30
N GLU A 42 -0.86 0.08 19.04
CA GLU A 42 -0.09 -0.10 20.27
C GLU A 42 1.04 -1.12 20.06
N PRO A 43 2.06 -1.20 20.96
CA PRO A 43 3.23 -2.08 20.77
C PRO A 43 2.90 -3.58 20.60
N ASN A 44 1.74 -4.00 21.12
CA ASN A 44 1.23 -5.37 21.06
C ASN A 44 0.09 -5.53 20.04
N THR A 45 -0.15 -4.55 19.18
CA THR A 45 -1.15 -4.64 18.11
C THR A 45 -0.51 -5.14 16.82
N LEU A 46 -1.07 -6.20 16.26
CA LEU A 46 -0.75 -6.68 14.93
C LEU A 46 -1.74 -6.06 13.94
N ILE A 47 -1.27 -5.14 13.09
CA ILE A 47 -2.09 -4.54 12.04
C ILE A 47 -2.07 -5.43 10.79
N LEU A 48 -3.24 -5.91 10.42
CA LEU A 48 -3.49 -6.77 9.27
C LEU A 48 -4.19 -6.00 8.15
N PRO A 49 -4.14 -6.48 6.89
CA PRO A 49 -5.00 -5.94 5.83
C PRO A 49 -6.49 -6.20 6.14
N PRO A 50 -7.41 -5.48 5.50
CA PRO A 50 -8.82 -5.49 5.85
C PRO A 50 -9.45 -6.85 5.54
N ARG A 51 -10.44 -7.23 6.36
CA ARG A 51 -11.26 -8.43 6.15
C ARG A 51 -12.05 -8.31 4.84
N SER A 52 -11.57 -8.94 3.77
CA SER A 52 -12.31 -9.01 2.50
C SER A 52 -13.27 -10.22 2.46
N PRO A 53 -14.52 -10.10 1.96
CA PRO A 53 -15.48 -9.02 2.17
C PRO A 53 -16.78 -9.62 2.72
N ASN A 54 -16.83 -10.01 4.00
CA ASN A 54 -18.09 -10.39 4.65
C ASN A 54 -18.45 -9.52 5.87
N CYS A 55 -17.58 -8.60 6.27
CA CYS A 55 -17.83 -7.70 7.41
C CYS A 55 -17.98 -6.22 7.05
N LEU A 56 -17.59 -5.80 5.84
CA LEU A 56 -17.81 -4.43 5.35
C LEU A 56 -18.53 -4.49 3.99
N LYS A 57 -19.86 -4.44 4.01
CA LYS A 57 -20.72 -4.35 2.82
C LYS A 57 -20.52 -3.07 1.97
N LYS A 58 -19.42 -2.30 2.14
CA LYS A 58 -19.28 -1.02 1.44
C LYS A 58 -17.95 -0.68 0.78
N ASN A 59 -16.82 -1.34 1.02
CA ASN A 59 -15.62 -1.17 0.18
C ASN A 59 -14.55 -2.25 0.46
N PRO A 60 -14.26 -3.17 -0.48
CA PRO A 60 -13.15 -4.12 -0.34
C PRO A 60 -11.77 -3.49 -0.59
N ASN A 61 -11.75 -2.23 -1.05
CA ASN A 61 -10.54 -1.56 -1.51
C ASN A 61 -9.74 -1.02 -0.32
N LEU A 62 -8.67 -1.73 -0.01
CA LEU A 62 -7.67 -1.37 0.99
C LEU A 62 -7.00 -0.04 0.65
N LEU A 63 -6.72 0.21 -0.63
CA LEU A 63 -6.02 1.41 -1.07
C LEU A 63 -6.84 2.09 -2.16
N GLN A 64 -7.06 3.39 -2.00
CA GLN A 64 -7.67 4.26 -2.99
C GLN A 64 -6.72 5.40 -3.26
N ILE A 65 -6.22 5.52 -4.50
CA ILE A 65 -5.53 6.73 -4.95
C ILE A 65 -6.43 7.43 -5.97
N SER A 66 -6.77 8.69 -5.70
CA SER A 66 -7.57 9.53 -6.58
C SER A 66 -6.70 10.64 -7.14
N PHE A 67 -6.62 10.72 -8.47
CA PHE A 67 -5.85 11.72 -9.19
C PHE A 67 -6.79 12.74 -9.81
N HIS A 68 -6.58 14.01 -9.50
CA HIS A 68 -7.33 15.14 -10.01
C HIS A 68 -6.43 15.99 -10.89
N PHE A 69 -6.85 16.16 -12.13
CA PHE A 69 -6.08 16.84 -13.16
C PHE A 69 -6.73 18.18 -13.49
N HIS A 70 -6.11 19.29 -13.09
CA HIS A 70 -6.63 20.63 -13.38
C HIS A 70 -5.92 21.25 -14.59
N GLY A 71 -6.69 21.71 -15.57
CA GLY A 71 -6.15 22.40 -16.75
C GLY A 71 -5.43 21.48 -17.75
N ILE A 72 -5.82 20.20 -17.80
CA ILE A 72 -5.21 19.18 -18.68
C ILE A 72 -6.19 18.82 -19.80
N ALA A 73 -5.67 18.68 -21.02
CA ALA A 73 -6.47 18.27 -22.16
C ALA A 73 -6.93 16.81 -22.01
N ALA A 74 -8.18 16.51 -22.38
CA ALA A 74 -8.76 15.17 -22.26
C ALA A 74 -7.91 14.06 -22.91
N LYS A 75 -7.22 14.37 -24.02
CA LYS A 75 -6.29 13.43 -24.67
C LYS A 75 -5.13 13.02 -23.76
N CYS A 76 -4.57 13.97 -23.01
CA CYS A 76 -3.48 13.69 -22.08
C CYS A 76 -3.98 12.87 -20.89
N GLU A 77 -5.18 13.15 -20.40
CA GLU A 77 -5.80 12.37 -19.33
C GLU A 77 -5.99 10.88 -19.72
N LEU A 78 -6.43 10.63 -20.95
CA LEU A 78 -6.54 9.26 -21.48
C LEU A 78 -5.18 8.55 -21.57
N ASN A 79 -4.13 9.26 -21.97
CA ASN A 79 -2.78 8.69 -22.00
C ASN A 79 -2.31 8.30 -20.59
N ILE A 80 -2.53 9.16 -19.60
CA ILE A 80 -2.24 8.86 -18.20
C ILE A 80 -3.04 7.65 -17.71
N PHE A 81 -4.32 7.55 -18.08
CA PHE A 81 -5.16 6.42 -17.72
C PHE A 81 -4.61 5.10 -18.29
N GLU A 82 -4.18 5.09 -19.56
CA GLU A 82 -3.55 3.92 -20.17
C GLU A 82 -2.20 3.57 -19.51
N LEU A 83 -1.43 4.57 -19.06
CA LEU A 83 -0.22 4.34 -18.26
C LEU A 83 -0.54 3.63 -16.93
N PHE A 84 -1.58 4.07 -16.22
CA PHE A 84 -2.01 3.41 -15.00
C PHE A 84 -2.48 1.97 -15.25
N LYS A 85 -3.18 1.69 -16.36
CA LYS A 85 -3.52 0.31 -16.74
C LYS A 85 -2.28 -0.56 -16.94
N ARG A 86 -1.23 -0.03 -17.57
CA ARG A 86 0.03 -0.76 -17.76
C ARG A 86 0.74 -1.05 -16.42
N SER A 87 0.56 -0.18 -15.42
CA SER A 87 1.12 -0.37 -14.08
C SER A 87 0.46 -1.49 -13.25
N VAL A 88 -0.68 -2.04 -13.69
CA VAL A 88 -1.42 -3.10 -12.98
C VAL A 88 -0.50 -4.29 -12.65
N VAL A 89 0.37 -4.68 -13.58
CA VAL A 89 1.31 -5.78 -13.40
C VAL A 89 2.22 -5.58 -12.18
N PHE A 90 2.69 -4.35 -11.94
CA PHE A 90 3.49 -4.05 -10.76
C PHE A 90 2.70 -4.30 -9.47
N TRP A 91 1.46 -3.81 -9.40
CA TRP A 91 0.61 -3.98 -8.23
C TRP A 91 0.25 -5.45 -7.97
N GLU A 92 -0.05 -6.20 -9.03
CA GLU A 92 -0.50 -7.58 -8.93
C GLU A 92 0.62 -8.59 -8.73
N GLU A 93 1.70 -8.49 -9.50
CA GLU A 93 2.76 -9.49 -9.48
C GLU A 93 3.83 -9.19 -8.43
N ILE A 94 4.22 -7.92 -8.28
CA ILE A 94 5.30 -7.52 -7.37
C ILE A 94 4.74 -7.29 -5.96
N LEU A 95 3.65 -6.52 -5.86
CA LEU A 95 3.07 -6.18 -4.57
C LEU A 95 1.89 -7.08 -4.16
N GLN A 96 1.43 -8.01 -5.00
CA GLN A 96 0.42 -9.01 -4.64
C GLN A 96 -0.92 -8.40 -4.20
N PHE A 97 -1.30 -7.27 -4.81
CA PHE A 97 -2.63 -6.66 -4.70
C PHE A 97 -3.51 -7.07 -5.89
N ALA A 98 -4.83 -7.07 -5.74
CA ALA A 98 -5.73 -6.93 -6.88
C ALA A 98 -5.79 -5.44 -7.22
N CYS A 99 -5.64 -5.08 -8.48
CA CYS A 99 -5.64 -3.68 -8.89
C CYS A 99 -6.74 -3.42 -9.92
N SER A 100 -7.58 -2.42 -9.66
CA SER A 100 -8.51 -1.90 -10.65
C SER A 100 -8.28 -0.41 -10.86
N VAL A 101 -8.21 -0.01 -12.13
CA VAL A 101 -8.06 1.39 -12.56
C VAL A 101 -9.39 1.83 -13.17
N SER A 102 -9.93 2.96 -12.74
CA SER A 102 -11.15 3.55 -13.31
C SER A 102 -10.93 5.00 -13.69
N HIS A 103 -11.54 5.41 -14.80
CA HIS A 103 -11.54 6.80 -15.26
C HIS A 103 -12.94 7.40 -15.05
N GLN A 104 -13.00 8.52 -14.33
CA GLN A 104 -14.24 9.25 -14.09
C GLN A 104 -14.34 10.44 -15.03
N GLU A 105 -14.97 10.22 -16.19
CA GLU A 105 -15.08 11.23 -17.27
C GLU A 105 -15.72 12.56 -16.81
N LYS A 106 -16.65 12.51 -15.86
CA LYS A 106 -17.37 13.71 -15.38
C LYS A 106 -16.49 14.66 -14.57
N THR A 107 -15.50 14.12 -13.87
CA THR A 107 -14.66 14.85 -12.91
C THR A 107 -13.23 15.04 -13.41
N GLY A 108 -12.87 14.41 -14.53
CA GLY A 108 -11.50 14.46 -15.04
C GLY A 108 -10.52 13.80 -14.06
N SER A 109 -10.94 12.69 -13.43
CA SER A 109 -10.16 12.02 -12.39
C SER A 109 -9.93 10.55 -12.68
N ILE A 110 -8.74 10.08 -12.33
CA ILE A 110 -8.39 8.65 -12.40
C ILE A 110 -8.37 8.12 -10.98
N GLU A 111 -8.89 6.91 -10.79
CA GLU A 111 -8.85 6.22 -9.51
C GLU A 111 -8.15 4.87 -9.63
N LEU A 112 -7.24 4.62 -8.69
CA LEU A 112 -6.58 3.34 -8.48
C LEU A 112 -7.12 2.70 -7.20
N LEU A 113 -7.69 1.51 -7.32
CA LEU A 113 -8.23 0.76 -6.20
C LEU A 113 -7.44 -0.55 -6.04
N LEU A 114 -6.83 -0.75 -4.87
CA LEU A 114 -6.07 -1.95 -4.56
C LEU A 114 -6.71 -2.76 -3.43
N THR A 115 -6.75 -4.08 -3.60
CA THR A 115 -7.25 -5.04 -2.60
C THR A 115 -6.18 -6.06 -2.24
N CYS A 116 -5.88 -6.31 -0.96
CA CYS A 116 -4.86 -7.29 -0.57
C CYS A 116 -5.32 -8.73 -0.84
N LYS A 117 -4.51 -9.56 -1.53
CA LYS A 117 -4.85 -10.97 -1.85
C LYS A 117 -4.36 -12.00 -0.81
N LEU A 118 -3.40 -11.66 0.06
CA LEU A 118 -2.66 -12.65 0.88
C LEU A 118 -3.34 -13.13 2.16
N TRP A 119 -4.34 -12.38 2.62
CA TRP A 119 -5.04 -12.60 3.88
C TRP A 119 -6.55 -12.68 3.66
N PRO A 120 -7.06 -13.73 2.99
CA PRO A 120 -8.49 -13.97 2.95
C PRO A 120 -9.03 -14.14 4.38
N SER A 121 -10.27 -13.69 4.63
CA SER A 121 -10.87 -13.66 5.98
C SER A 121 -10.73 -15.00 6.72
N LYS A 122 -11.04 -16.12 6.05
CA LYS A 122 -10.91 -17.48 6.63
C LYS A 122 -9.52 -17.81 7.17
N LYS A 123 -8.47 -17.26 6.54
CA LYS A 123 -7.08 -17.48 6.94
C LYS A 123 -6.74 -16.65 8.18
N ILE A 124 -7.19 -15.40 8.24
CA ILE A 124 -7.06 -14.57 9.44
C ILE A 124 -7.79 -15.24 10.62
N ASP A 125 -9.03 -15.69 10.37
CA ASP A 125 -9.87 -16.33 11.38
C ASP A 125 -9.18 -17.57 11.97
N ASN A 126 -8.70 -18.47 11.12
CA ASN A 126 -8.15 -19.75 11.56
C ASN A 126 -6.73 -19.66 12.14
N LEU A 127 -5.88 -18.80 11.58
CA LEU A 127 -4.46 -18.75 11.96
C LEU A 127 -4.18 -17.75 13.09
N LEU A 128 -5.03 -16.75 13.28
CA LEU A 128 -4.76 -15.66 14.21
C LEU A 128 -5.88 -15.47 15.23
N GLU A 129 -7.11 -15.29 14.78
CA GLU A 129 -8.21 -14.91 15.68
C GLU A 129 -8.68 -16.07 16.57
N ALA A 130 -8.92 -17.24 15.99
CA ALA A 130 -9.35 -18.41 16.75
C ALA A 130 -8.30 -18.81 17.80
N PRO A 131 -6.98 -18.88 17.50
CA PRO A 131 -5.96 -19.11 18.52
C PRO A 131 -5.96 -18.10 19.68
N LEU A 132 -6.18 -16.81 19.40
CA LEU A 132 -6.18 -15.76 20.42
C LEU A 132 -7.46 -15.75 21.28
N SER A 133 -8.59 -16.18 20.73
CA SER A 133 -9.87 -16.18 21.46
C SER A 133 -9.94 -17.22 22.57
N TYR A 134 -9.13 -18.28 22.51
CA TYR A 134 -9.01 -19.29 23.57
C TYR A 134 -8.31 -18.79 24.84
N ASP A 135 -7.71 -17.59 24.83
CA ASP A 135 -6.87 -17.08 25.92
C ASP A 135 -7.32 -15.69 26.43
N SER A 136 -8.63 -15.50 26.62
CA SER A 136 -9.25 -14.22 27.03
C SER A 136 -8.84 -13.70 28.42
N HIS A 137 -8.02 -14.45 29.18
CA HIS A 137 -7.63 -14.14 30.56
C HIS A 137 -6.22 -13.58 30.73
N ASN A 138 -5.40 -13.47 29.66
CA ASN A 138 -4.05 -12.89 29.74
C ASN A 138 -4.03 -11.41 29.34
N LEU A 139 -3.54 -10.54 30.23
CA LEU A 139 -3.44 -9.08 30.03
C LEU A 139 -2.38 -8.65 29.00
N GLU A 140 -1.45 -9.54 28.62
CA GLU A 140 -0.42 -9.29 27.60
C GLU A 140 -0.79 -9.84 26.21
N THR A 141 -2.07 -10.16 25.99
CA THR A 141 -2.53 -10.76 24.73
C THR A 141 -2.28 -9.84 23.54
N LEU A 142 -1.73 -10.43 22.48
CA LEU A 142 -1.60 -9.81 21.17
C LEU A 142 -2.98 -9.33 20.71
N GLN A 143 -3.09 -8.04 20.37
CA GLN A 143 -4.31 -7.48 19.80
C GLN A 143 -4.23 -7.49 18.28
N ILE A 144 -5.36 -7.73 17.62
CA ILE A 144 -5.45 -7.65 16.15
C ILE A 144 -6.18 -6.37 15.78
N GLY A 145 -5.55 -5.59 14.90
CA GLY A 145 -6.14 -4.44 14.23
C GLY A 145 -6.15 -4.63 12.73
N TYR A 146 -6.96 -3.84 12.02
CA TYR A 146 -7.03 -3.85 10.58
C TYR A 146 -6.74 -2.46 10.02
N LEU A 147 -5.98 -2.42 8.93
CA LEU A 147 -5.88 -1.26 8.07
C LEU A 147 -7.09 -1.26 7.14
N GLU A 148 -8.08 -0.43 7.45
CA GLU A 148 -9.36 -0.42 6.73
C GLU A 148 -9.23 0.27 5.39
N LYS A 149 -8.49 1.39 5.34
CA LYS A 149 -8.31 2.18 4.13
C LYS A 149 -7.00 2.96 4.17
N LEU A 150 -6.29 3.01 3.05
CA LEU A 150 -5.33 4.06 2.73
C LEU A 150 -5.94 4.88 1.59
N SER A 151 -6.24 6.16 1.83
CA SER A 151 -6.62 7.10 0.78
C SER A 151 -5.47 8.02 0.45
N THR A 152 -5.16 8.19 -0.83
CA THR A 152 -4.24 9.23 -1.31
C THR A 152 -4.94 10.08 -2.35
N GLU A 153 -5.02 11.37 -2.11
CA GLU A 153 -5.53 12.36 -3.06
C GLU A 153 -4.36 13.12 -3.66
N VAL A 154 -4.37 13.24 -4.99
CA VAL A 154 -3.33 13.91 -5.76
C VAL A 154 -3.98 14.98 -6.61
N GLU A 155 -3.55 16.22 -6.44
CA GLU A 155 -3.96 17.34 -7.28
C GLU A 155 -2.76 17.77 -8.13
N PHE A 156 -2.89 17.62 -9.45
CA PHE A 156 -1.91 18.16 -10.40
C PHE A 156 -2.37 19.53 -10.90
N LEU A 157 -1.50 20.51 -10.66
CA LEU A 157 -1.67 21.89 -11.07
C LEU A 157 -0.69 22.19 -12.21
N LYS A 158 -1.23 22.69 -13.30
CA LYS A 158 -0.46 23.07 -14.48
C LYS A 158 -0.93 24.42 -15.01
N ASP A 159 0.00 25.17 -15.58
CA ASP A 159 -0.31 26.39 -16.32
C ASP A 159 -0.99 26.06 -17.67
N ALA A 160 -2.10 26.76 -17.96
CA ALA A 160 -3.09 26.40 -18.97
C ALA A 160 -2.54 26.32 -20.40
N ASN A 161 -1.42 26.98 -20.68
CA ASN A 161 -0.87 27.11 -22.04
C ASN A 161 0.20 26.07 -22.39
N LEU A 162 0.48 25.12 -21.50
CA LEU A 162 1.56 24.16 -21.67
C LEU A 162 1.14 22.87 -22.37
N ILE A 163 2.08 22.22 -23.05
CA ILE A 163 1.96 20.80 -23.40
C ILE A 163 2.18 19.99 -22.12
N PHE A 164 1.39 18.94 -21.94
CA PHE A 164 1.46 18.11 -20.73
C PHE A 164 2.63 17.13 -20.83
N PRO A 165 3.58 17.13 -19.88
CA PRO A 165 4.79 16.34 -20.01
C PRO A 165 4.64 15.07 -19.16
N GLU A 166 4.13 14.02 -19.81
CA GLU A 166 3.73 12.75 -19.19
C GLU A 166 4.87 12.10 -18.36
N ALA A 167 6.10 12.24 -18.84
CA ALA A 167 7.29 11.66 -18.23
C ALA A 167 7.53 12.19 -16.81
N GLU A 168 7.27 13.46 -16.56
CA GLU A 168 7.55 14.15 -15.31
C GLU A 168 6.49 13.84 -14.26
N LEU A 169 5.26 13.55 -14.67
CA LEU A 169 4.24 13.08 -13.72
C LEU A 169 4.50 11.64 -13.32
N ILE A 170 4.97 10.81 -14.26
CA ILE A 170 5.44 9.46 -13.95
C ILE A 170 6.55 9.53 -12.90
N GLU A 171 7.50 10.44 -13.06
CA GLU A 171 8.57 10.66 -12.09
C GLU A 171 8.05 11.10 -10.73
N GLN A 172 7.24 12.18 -10.68
CA GLN A 172 6.65 12.63 -9.42
C GLN A 172 5.83 11.54 -8.73
N PHE A 173 5.12 10.72 -9.51
CA PHE A 173 4.33 9.61 -9.02
C PHE A 173 5.19 8.50 -8.41
N ASN A 174 6.19 8.02 -9.16
CA ASN A 174 7.10 6.99 -8.69
C ASN A 174 7.87 7.46 -7.46
N GLU A 175 8.31 8.72 -7.46
CA GLU A 175 9.02 9.32 -6.34
C GLU A 175 8.13 9.41 -5.09
N TYR A 176 6.93 10.00 -5.20
CA TYR A 176 6.05 10.13 -4.04
C TYR A 176 5.58 8.77 -3.51
N LEU A 177 4.99 7.92 -4.36
CA LEU A 177 4.46 6.65 -3.88
C LEU A 177 5.56 5.67 -3.48
N GLY A 178 6.68 5.65 -4.21
CA GLY A 178 7.85 4.87 -3.82
C GLY A 178 8.33 5.30 -2.43
N SER A 179 8.48 6.61 -2.21
CA SER A 179 8.86 7.15 -0.91
C SER A 179 7.85 6.83 0.19
N LEU A 180 6.55 7.03 -0.05
CA LEU A 180 5.48 6.75 0.90
C LEU A 180 5.46 5.28 1.33
N ILE A 181 5.56 4.36 0.34
CA ILE A 181 5.58 2.92 0.60
C ILE A 181 6.82 2.55 1.41
N ILE A 182 8.01 2.95 0.95
CA ILE A 182 9.29 2.49 1.53
C ILE A 182 9.56 3.13 2.89
N SER A 183 9.25 4.42 3.07
CA SER A 183 9.66 5.17 4.27
C SER A 183 8.63 5.15 5.40
N GLN A 184 7.33 5.11 5.09
CA GLN A 184 6.27 5.21 6.10
C GLN A 184 5.48 3.91 6.21
N LEU A 185 4.91 3.45 5.10
CA LEU A 185 3.92 2.38 5.13
C LEU A 185 4.54 1.02 5.42
N GLU A 186 5.68 0.69 4.81
CA GLU A 186 6.37 -0.58 5.01
C GLU A 186 6.83 -0.76 6.46
N PHE A 187 7.33 0.32 7.09
CA PHE A 187 7.79 0.27 8.47
C PHE A 187 6.64 0.21 9.48
N ARG A 188 5.56 0.95 9.24
CA ARG A 188 4.42 1.02 10.17
C ARG A 188 3.50 -0.19 10.04
N TYR A 189 3.28 -0.67 8.82
CA TYR A 189 2.35 -1.77 8.52
C TYR A 189 2.98 -2.81 7.57
N PRO A 190 4.03 -3.51 8.02
CA PRO A 190 4.82 -4.42 7.18
C PRO A 190 4.02 -5.56 6.57
N LEU A 191 3.05 -6.12 7.30
CA LEU A 191 2.17 -7.19 6.79
C LEU A 191 1.24 -6.71 5.67
N VAL A 192 1.01 -5.40 5.59
CA VAL A 192 0.16 -4.78 4.56
C VAL A 192 1.00 -4.34 3.37
N PHE A 193 2.14 -3.66 3.59
CA PHE A 193 2.88 -2.99 2.51
C PHE A 193 4.23 -3.64 2.14
N SER A 194 4.89 -4.40 3.02
CA SER A 194 6.15 -5.08 2.67
C SER A 194 5.93 -6.38 1.89
N SER A 195 6.30 -6.41 0.61
CA SER A 195 6.28 -7.64 -0.20
C SER A 195 7.21 -8.72 0.36
N LEU A 196 8.34 -8.30 0.93
CA LEU A 196 9.34 -9.19 1.52
C LEU A 196 8.85 -9.85 2.81
N VAL A 197 8.24 -9.08 3.73
CA VAL A 197 7.63 -9.63 4.95
C VAL A 197 6.52 -10.61 4.58
N ARG A 198 5.63 -10.23 3.64
CA ARG A 198 4.55 -11.11 3.17
C ARG A 198 5.08 -12.39 2.53
N ARG A 199 6.14 -12.31 1.73
CA ARG A 199 6.81 -13.48 1.15
C ARG A 199 7.45 -14.38 2.21
N ARG A 200 8.15 -13.81 3.19
CA ARG A 200 8.72 -14.58 4.32
C ARG A 200 7.63 -15.31 5.07
N LEU A 201 6.54 -14.63 5.38
CA LEU A 201 5.40 -15.24 6.06
C LEU A 201 4.81 -16.39 5.23
N SER A 202 4.55 -16.19 3.94
CA SER A 202 4.02 -17.24 3.07
C SER A 202 4.94 -18.47 2.99
N LEU A 203 6.27 -18.28 3.00
CA LEU A 203 7.24 -19.38 3.03
C LEU A 203 7.25 -20.14 4.36
N GLN A 204 6.98 -19.45 5.47
CA GLN A 204 6.93 -20.05 6.80
C GLN A 204 5.58 -20.70 7.08
N GLU A 205 4.49 -20.18 6.52
CA GLU A 205 3.11 -20.65 6.68
C GLU A 205 2.93 -22.14 6.45
N ARG A 206 3.54 -22.69 5.41
CA ARG A 206 3.46 -24.13 5.08
C ARG A 206 3.97 -25.05 6.20
N PHE A 207 4.78 -24.53 7.13
CA PHE A 207 5.32 -25.28 8.26
C PHE A 207 4.55 -25.03 9.56
N LEU A 208 3.65 -24.06 9.59
CA LEU A 208 2.95 -23.67 10.81
C LEU A 208 1.98 -24.75 11.32
N PRO A 209 1.25 -25.50 10.48
CA PRO A 209 0.42 -26.61 10.97
C PRO A 209 1.23 -27.72 11.63
N SER A 210 2.37 -28.11 11.06
CA SER A 210 3.20 -29.17 11.64
C SER A 210 3.88 -28.73 12.94
N VAL A 211 4.32 -27.47 13.02
CA VAL A 211 4.86 -26.88 14.25
C VAL A 211 3.78 -26.79 15.33
N SER A 212 2.57 -26.29 14.98
CA SER A 212 1.45 -26.21 15.92
C SER A 212 1.01 -27.58 16.43
N TYR A 213 1.04 -28.61 15.58
CA TYR A 213 0.70 -29.98 15.96
C TYR A 213 1.78 -30.64 16.82
N SER A 214 3.06 -30.33 16.56
CA SER A 214 4.19 -30.84 17.34
C SER A 214 4.31 -30.19 18.72
N LEU A 215 3.69 -29.01 18.90
CA LEU A 215 3.67 -28.23 20.13
C LEU A 215 2.30 -28.29 20.82
N THR A 216 1.65 -29.45 20.80
CA THR A 216 0.35 -29.75 21.44
C THR A 216 0.09 -28.84 22.65
N ASP A 217 -0.96 -28.01 22.57
CA ASP A 217 -1.40 -26.95 23.50
C ASP A 217 -0.85 -25.50 23.32
N SER A 218 0.02 -25.23 22.34
CA SER A 218 0.47 -23.85 22.07
C SER A 218 -0.09 -23.27 20.76
N SER A 219 -1.41 -23.14 20.67
CA SER A 219 -2.08 -22.36 19.60
C SER A 219 -1.56 -20.90 19.53
N LYS A 220 -0.99 -20.41 20.65
CA LYS A 220 -0.41 -19.07 20.84
C LYS A 220 0.85 -18.81 19.99
N LEU A 221 1.60 -19.85 19.62
CA LEU A 221 2.88 -19.66 18.92
C LEU A 221 2.72 -19.01 17.56
N LEU A 222 1.60 -19.29 16.88
CA LEU A 222 1.35 -18.81 15.53
C LEU A 222 1.15 -17.28 15.46
N PRO A 223 0.23 -16.67 16.24
CA PRO A 223 0.15 -15.21 16.35
C PRO A 223 1.45 -14.54 16.76
N HIS A 224 2.20 -15.11 17.72
CA HIS A 224 3.49 -14.56 18.15
C HIS A 224 4.57 -14.66 17.07
N LEU A 225 4.59 -15.74 16.30
CA LEU A 225 5.49 -15.88 15.15
C LEU A 225 5.18 -14.85 14.07
N VAL A 226 3.90 -14.63 13.76
CA VAL A 226 3.50 -13.56 12.82
C VAL A 226 3.91 -12.18 13.36
N GLN A 227 3.79 -11.94 14.67
CA GLN A 227 4.27 -10.71 15.31
C GLN A 227 5.79 -10.57 15.25
N MET A 228 6.56 -11.64 15.44
CA MET A 228 8.02 -11.62 15.33
C MET A 228 8.46 -11.30 13.90
N ILE A 229 7.82 -11.91 12.89
CA ILE A 229 8.09 -11.62 11.48
C ILE A 229 7.73 -10.18 11.12
N SER A 230 6.61 -9.67 11.63
CA SER A 230 6.20 -8.28 11.35
C SER A 230 7.14 -7.27 12.00
N LYS A 231 7.72 -7.58 13.17
CA LYS A 231 8.70 -6.75 13.86
C LYS A 231 10.12 -6.89 13.28
N ASP A 232 10.39 -7.90 12.44
CA ASP A 232 11.68 -8.09 11.78
C ASP A 232 11.91 -7.06 10.68
N ARG A 233 12.57 -5.95 11.04
CA ARG A 233 12.92 -4.86 10.11
C ARG A 233 13.94 -5.26 9.05
N THR A 234 14.64 -6.41 9.18
CA THR A 234 15.58 -6.88 8.16
C THR A 234 14.86 -7.34 6.88
N ALA A 235 13.55 -7.57 6.98
CA ALA A 235 12.68 -7.88 5.87
C ALA A 235 12.18 -6.62 5.14
N THR A 236 12.60 -5.41 5.50
CA THR A 236 12.16 -4.19 4.81
C THR A 236 13.02 -3.89 3.59
N THR A 237 12.44 -3.20 2.60
CA THR A 237 13.13 -2.74 1.40
C THR A 237 14.37 -1.92 1.74
N VAL A 238 14.25 -0.96 2.67
CA VAL A 238 15.36 -0.11 3.09
C VAL A 238 16.54 -0.93 3.61
N TYR A 239 16.28 -1.96 4.41
CA TYR A 239 17.35 -2.79 4.93
C TYR A 239 18.03 -3.64 3.85
N GLN A 240 17.28 -4.10 2.84
CA GLN A 240 17.86 -4.80 1.69
C GLN A 240 18.76 -3.88 0.85
N LEU A 241 18.32 -2.64 0.62
CA LEU A 241 19.10 -1.63 -0.10
C LEU A 241 20.41 -1.32 0.63
N LEU A 242 20.35 -1.12 1.95
CA LEU A 242 21.54 -0.85 2.77
C LEU A 242 22.48 -2.04 2.87
N LYS A 243 21.95 -3.27 2.93
CA LYS A 243 22.76 -4.49 3.11
C LYS A 243 23.42 -4.98 1.82
N ASN A 244 22.85 -4.69 0.66
CA ASN A 244 23.24 -5.36 -0.58
C ASN A 244 23.25 -4.39 -1.77
N THR A 245 24.44 -3.91 -2.16
CA THR A 245 24.63 -3.01 -3.32
C THR A 245 24.25 -3.64 -4.67
N LYS A 246 23.94 -4.94 -4.70
CA LYS A 246 23.49 -5.69 -5.89
C LYS A 246 21.97 -5.88 -5.97
N CYS A 247 21.21 -5.53 -4.93
CA CYS A 247 19.76 -5.69 -4.95
C CYS A 247 19.13 -4.51 -5.71
N LYS A 248 18.94 -4.67 -7.03
CA LYS A 248 18.18 -3.73 -7.87
C LYS A 248 16.68 -3.95 -7.65
N LEU A 249 16.16 -3.57 -6.49
CA LEU A 249 14.73 -3.35 -6.33
C LEU A 249 14.41 -1.99 -6.94
N SER A 250 13.85 -1.99 -8.16
CA SER A 250 13.25 -0.79 -8.75
C SER A 250 11.79 -0.70 -8.27
N PHE A 251 11.43 0.49 -7.78
CA PHE A 251 10.06 0.89 -7.46
C PHE A 251 9.47 1.75 -8.58
N ASP A 252 9.81 1.45 -9.84
CA ASP A 252 9.19 2.08 -11.00
C ASP A 252 7.77 1.55 -11.18
N ILE A 253 6.83 2.16 -10.44
CA ILE A 253 5.41 1.81 -10.44
C ILE A 253 4.84 2.03 -11.84
N MET A 254 5.14 3.19 -12.43
CA MET A 254 4.85 3.51 -13.81
C MET A 254 6.14 3.56 -14.63
N ARG A 255 6.10 3.04 -15.86
CA ARG A 255 7.24 3.12 -16.78
C ARG A 255 6.96 4.18 -17.85
N LYS A 256 7.99 4.97 -18.19
CA LYS A 256 7.98 5.75 -19.42
C LYS A 256 7.84 4.77 -20.58
N GLY A 257 6.86 4.97 -21.46
CA GLY A 257 6.69 4.10 -22.62
C GLY A 257 7.97 4.05 -23.43
N THR A 258 8.62 2.89 -23.47
CA THR A 258 9.58 2.54 -24.51
C THR A 258 8.84 1.60 -25.43
N ASP A 259 8.50 2.11 -26.62
CA ASP A 259 7.98 1.39 -27.79
C ASP A 259 7.18 0.10 -27.55
#